data_AF-A0A6L8VE96-F1
#
_entry.id   AF-A0A6L8VE96-F1
#
_cell.length_a   1.000
_cell.length_b   1.000
_cell.length_c   1.000
_cell.angle_alpha   90.00
_cell.angle_beta   90.00
_cell.angle_gamma   90.00
#
_symmetry.space_group_name_H-M   'P 1'
#
loop_
_entity.id
_entity.type
_entity.pdbx_description
1 polymer ?
#
loop_
_entity_poly.entity_id
_entity_poly.type
_entity_poly.pdbx_seq_one_letter_code
_entity_poly.pdbx_strand_id
1 'polypeptide(L)' 'MAKFVIVMGAAPHMKLLASGEDFSTSGAPMAFDSHDAAYDYLLRHTEDAPLKGVRGEIVEDLSLEAQGPE' A
#
# COMPACT_ATOMS: atom_id res chain seq x y z
N MET A 1 7.59 10.11 -10.30
CA MET A 1 6.39 10.54 -9.55
C MET A 1 6.33 9.68 -8.31
N ALA A 2 6.17 10.31 -7.14
CA ALA A 2 6.05 9.61 -5.87
C ALA A 2 4.97 8.53 -5.94
N LYS A 3 5.29 7.35 -5.40
CA LYS A 3 4.36 6.23 -5.30
C LYS A 3 4.07 5.98 -3.84
N PHE A 4 2.80 5.79 -3.52
CA PHE A 4 2.35 5.52 -2.17
C PHE A 4 1.88 4.07 -2.07
N VAL A 5 2.18 3.40 -0.97
CA VAL A 5 1.74 2.02 -0.69
C VAL A 5 1.10 1.95 0.69
N ILE A 6 0.23 0.96 0.87
CA ILE A 6 -0.36 0.66 2.18
C ILE A 6 0.49 -0.42 2.85
N VAL A 7 0.92 -0.18 4.08
CA VAL A 7 1.68 -1.12 4.91
C VAL A 7 0.91 -1.49 6.16
N MET A 8 1.25 -2.64 6.74
CA MET A 8 0.70 -3.04 8.02
C MET A 8 1.34 -2.21 9.14
N GLY A 9 0.57 -1.46 9.92
CA GLY A 9 1.12 -0.59 10.97
C GLY A 9 1.92 -1.34 12.05
N ALA A 10 1.56 -2.60 12.33
CA ALA A 10 2.33 -3.46 13.24
C ALA A 10 3.62 -4.03 12.59
N ALA A 11 3.71 -4.03 11.26
CA ALA A 11 4.83 -4.57 10.48
C ALA A 11 5.02 -3.76 9.19
N PRO A 12 5.63 -2.55 9.24
CA PRO A 12 5.67 -1.62 8.09
C PRO A 12 6.44 -2.13 6.87
N HIS A 13 7.19 -3.23 7.01
CA HIS A 13 7.88 -3.90 5.91
C HIS A 13 6.96 -4.81 5.09
N MET A 14 5.76 -5.13 5.59
CA MET A 14 4.74 -5.87 4.86
C MET A 14 3.82 -4.89 4.12
N LYS A 15 3.79 -4.98 2.80
CA LYS A 15 3.02 -4.11 1.90
C LYS A 15 1.77 -4.85 1.44
N LEU A 16 0.65 -4.14 1.32
CA LEU A 16 -0.56 -4.67 0.72
C LEU A 16 -0.25 -5.05 -0.73
N LEU A 17 -0.56 -6.29 -1.11
CA LEU A 17 -0.34 -6.78 -2.47
C LEU A 17 -1.27 -6.09 -3.45
N ALA A 18 -0.86 -6.01 -4.72
CA ALA A 18 -1.67 -5.43 -5.79
C ALA A 18 -3.03 -6.12 -6.00
N SER A 19 -3.18 -7.39 -5.57
CA SER A 19 -4.47 -8.09 -5.57
C SER A 19 -5.43 -7.57 -4.51
N GLY A 20 -4.92 -6.88 -3.47
CA GLY A 20 -5.70 -6.41 -2.34
C GLY A 20 -6.05 -7.50 -1.32
N GLU A 21 -5.59 -8.74 -1.51
CA GLU A 21 -6.02 -9.89 -0.71
C GLU A 21 -5.11 -10.18 0.50
N ASP A 22 -3.86 -9.73 0.51
CA ASP A 22 -2.91 -10.02 1.58
C ASP A 22 -1.81 -8.95 1.71
N PHE A 23 -1.11 -8.96 2.85
CA PHE A 23 0.13 -8.22 3.08
C PHE A 23 1.33 -9.14 2.91
N SER A 24 2.35 -8.70 2.18
CA SER A 24 3.56 -9.49 1.97
C SER A 24 4.80 -8.61 1.85
N THR A 25 5.95 -9.22 2.15
CA THR A 25 7.27 -8.63 1.87
C THR A 25 7.75 -8.91 0.45
N SER A 26 7.05 -9.81 -0.25
CA SER A 26 7.38 -10.32 -1.58
C SER A 26 6.17 -10.21 -2.50
N GLY A 27 6.39 -9.71 -3.71
CA GLY A 27 5.33 -9.49 -4.70
C GLY A 27 5.15 -8.02 -5.05
N ALA A 28 4.32 -7.76 -6.05
CA ALA A 28 4.02 -6.40 -6.48
C ALA A 28 3.09 -5.73 -5.44
N PRO A 29 3.51 -4.61 -4.81
CA PRO A 29 2.65 -3.89 -3.89
C PRO A 29 1.55 -3.14 -4.63
N MET A 30 0.44 -2.91 -3.96
CA MET A 30 -0.57 -1.97 -4.41
C MET A 30 0.00 -0.55 -4.29
N ALA A 31 0.25 0.07 -5.44
CA ALA A 31 0.86 1.39 -5.54
C ALA A 31 -0.16 2.42 -6.02
N PHE A 32 -0.14 3.59 -5.41
CA PHE A 32 -1.01 4.72 -5.69
C PHE A 32 -0.19 5.93 -6.11
N ASP A 33 -0.76 6.79 -6.95
CA ASP A 33 -0.11 8.03 -7.41
C ASP A 33 -0.24 9.19 -6.41
N SER A 34 -1.06 9.04 -5.37
CA SER A 34 -1.24 10.02 -4.31
C SER A 34 -1.59 9.37 -2.97
N HIS A 35 -1.28 10.07 -1.88
CA HIS A 35 -1.67 9.68 -0.54
C HIS A 35 -3.20 9.60 -0.40
N ASP A 36 -3.94 10.57 -0.97
CA ASP A 36 -5.40 10.60 -0.90
C ASP A 36 -6.04 9.40 -1.58
N ALA A 37 -5.48 8.93 -2.71
CA ALA A 37 -5.97 7.72 -3.38
C ALA A 37 -5.78 6.46 -2.53
N ALA A 38 -4.65 6.35 -1.83
CA ALA A 38 -4.41 5.26 -0.88
C ALA A 38 -5.34 5.33 0.34
N TYR A 39 -5.64 6.55 0.82
CA TYR A 39 -6.56 6.77 1.93
C TYR A 39 -8.01 6.41 1.57
N ASP A 40 -8.47 6.83 0.40
CA ASP A 40 -9.78 6.44 -0.13
C ASP A 40 -9.93 4.91 -0.23
N TYR A 41 -8.86 4.22 -0.65
CA TYR A 41 -8.85 2.75 -0.69
C TYR A 41 -9.03 2.15 0.71
N LEU A 42 -8.27 2.62 1.71
CA LEU A 42 -8.39 2.16 3.10
C LEU A 42 -9.79 2.35 3.65
N LEU A 43 -10.40 3.52 3.43
CA LEU A 43 -11.75 3.81 3.91
C LEU A 43 -12.80 2.87 3.30
N ARG A 44 -12.68 2.54 2.01
CA ARG A 44 -13.63 1.65 1.32
C ARG A 44 -13.52 0.20 1.76
N HIS A 45 -12.32 -0.22 2.18
CA HIS A 45 -12.01 -1.62 2.45
C HIS A 45 -11.70 -1.92 3.93
N THR A 46 -11.95 -0.97 4.84
CA THR A 46 -11.65 -1.16 6.28
C THR A 46 -12.41 -2.31 6.95
N GLU A 47 -13.51 -2.78 6.35
CA GLU A 47 -14.30 -3.91 6.84
C GLU A 47 -14.00 -5.23 6.10
N ASP A 48 -13.14 -5.18 5.07
CA ASP A 48 -12.77 -6.30 4.22
C ASP A 48 -11.41 -6.87 4.65
N ALA A 49 -11.22 -8.19 4.56
CA ALA A 49 -9.89 -8.77 4.68
C ALA A 49 -8.99 -8.30 3.50
N PRO A 50 -7.69 -8.02 3.72
CA PRO A 50 -6.92 -8.18 4.96
C PRO A 50 -6.92 -6.94 5.87
N LEU A 51 -7.64 -5.87 5.51
CA LEU A 51 -7.63 -4.59 6.21
C LEU A 51 -8.51 -4.57 7.46
N LYS A 52 -9.47 -5.49 7.56
CA LYS A 52 -10.37 -5.60 8.71
C LYS A 52 -9.61 -5.81 10.02
N GLY A 53 -9.76 -4.84 10.93
CA GLY A 53 -9.10 -4.88 12.23
C GLY A 53 -7.59 -4.64 12.18
N VAL A 54 -7.04 -4.31 11.01
CA VAL A 54 -5.64 -3.96 10.80
C VAL A 54 -5.51 -2.46 10.65
N ARG A 55 -4.55 -1.86 11.36
CA ARG A 55 -4.17 -0.47 11.12
C ARG A 55 -3.30 -0.42 9.87
N GLY A 56 -3.87 0.01 8.74
CA GLY A 56 -3.09 0.36 7.55
C GLY A 56 -2.39 1.70 7.72
N GLU A 57 -1.13 1.80 7.32
CA GLU A 57 -0.39 3.06 7.22
C GLU A 57 -0.03 3.31 5.75
N ILE A 58 -0.07 4.57 5.32
CA ILE A 58 0.28 4.96 3.96
C ILE A 58 1.70 5.52 4.00
N VAL A 59 2.58 4.95 3.19
CA VAL A 59 3.98 5.39 3.10
C VAL A 59 4.35 5.65 1.65
N GLU A 60 5.23 6.62 1.45
CA GLU A 60 5.89 6.84 0.17
C GLU A 60 6.95 5.75 -0.05
N ASP A 61 6.91 5.10 -1.21
CA ASP A 61 7.83 4.03 -1.60
C ASP A 61 8.79 4.52 -2.67
N LEU A 62 9.95 5.02 -2.21
CA LEU A 62 11.02 5.53 -3.05
C LEU A 62 11.58 4.47 -4.02
N SER A 63 11.40 3.18 -3.71
CA SER A 63 11.85 2.08 -4.57
C SER A 63 11.05 1.99 -5.87
N LEU A 64 9.83 2.52 -5.87
CA LEU A 64 8.92 2.53 -7.02
C LEU A 64 9.05 3.81 -7.87
N GLU A 65 9.76 4.82 -7.37
CA GLU A 65 9.99 6.07 -8.10
C GLU A 65 11.02 5.92 -9.24
N ALA A 66 11.91 4.93 -9.16
CA ALA A 66 13.07 4.77 -10.04
C ALA A 66 12.77 4.21 -11.45
N GLN A 67 11.52 4.22 -11.91
CA GLN A 67 11.13 3.81 -13.29
C GLN A 67 10.66 4.99 -14.15
N GLY A 68 11.30 6.16 -13.99
CA GLY A 68 11.22 7.29 -14.94
C GLY A 68 12.41 7.25 -15.91
N PRO A 69 12.24 7.64 -17.19
CA PRO A 69 13.17 7.32 -18.26
C PRO A 69 14.52 8.01 -18.09
N GLU A 70 15.60 7.27 -18.34
CA GLU A 70 16.90 7.83 -18.72
C GLU A 70 16.80 8.60 -20.05
#